data_AF-A0A1I4TCS1-F1
#
_entry.id   AF-A0A1I4TCS1-F1
#
_cell.length_a   1.000
_cell.length_b   1.000
_cell.length_c   1.000
_cell.angle_alpha   90.00
_cell.angle_beta   90.00
_cell.angle_gamma   90.00
#
_symmetry.space_group_name_H-M   'P 1'
#
loop_
_entity.id
_entity.type
_entity.pdbx_description
1 polymer ?
#
loop_
_entity_poly.entity_id
_entity_poly.type
_entity_poly.pdbx_seq_one_letter_code
_entity_poly.pdbx_strand_id
1 'polypeptide(L)'
;METPLNPLVADIVSTLDPNLREDFEERAAIMEFEANMERAHAECLALIDLLRRHPSVLIGVTFLKIEVNGTTQHQLASDLDLAHQLIANSGGEEVAILDLANVLNLHYSGVAMFRPLNLR
;
A
#
# COMPACT_ATOMS: atom_id res chain seq x y z
N MET A 1 16.13 -10.88 -1.05
CA MET A 1 16.91 -10.90 0.21
C MET A 1 16.42 -12.06 1.07
N GLU A 2 17.23 -12.64 1.97
CA GLU A 2 16.71 -13.61 2.97
C GLU A 2 15.71 -12.92 3.91
N THR A 3 14.92 -13.71 4.66
CA THR A 3 14.02 -13.22 5.72
C THR A 3 14.74 -12.20 6.62
N PRO A 4 14.12 -11.06 6.96
CA PRO A 4 14.71 -10.07 7.85
C PRO A 4 15.17 -10.66 9.19
N LEU A 5 16.25 -10.14 9.76
CA LEU A 5 16.86 -10.68 10.99
C LEU A 5 15.98 -10.44 12.22
N ASN A 6 15.33 -9.29 12.27
CA ASN A 6 14.43 -8.95 13.37
C ASN A 6 13.04 -9.59 13.11
N PRO A 7 12.49 -10.38 14.05
CA PRO A 7 11.18 -11.03 13.86
C PRO A 7 10.03 -10.05 13.58
N LEU A 8 10.02 -8.89 14.22
CA LEU A 8 8.97 -7.87 13.99
C LEU A 8 9.05 -7.30 12.57
N VAL A 9 10.27 -7.08 12.07
CA VAL A 9 10.47 -6.63 10.69
C VAL A 9 10.05 -7.73 9.72
N ALA A 10 10.41 -8.99 10.00
CA ALA A 10 10.01 -10.13 9.18
C ALA A 10 8.49 -10.29 9.12
N ASP A 11 7.80 -10.15 10.25
CA ASP A 11 6.33 -10.24 10.32
C ASP A 11 5.67 -9.17 9.44
N ILE A 12 6.12 -7.91 9.53
CA ILE A 12 5.54 -6.82 8.71
C ILE A 12 5.91 -6.99 7.23
N VAL A 13 7.16 -7.35 6.92
CA VAL A 13 7.60 -7.56 5.53
C VAL A 13 6.85 -8.72 4.88
N SER A 14 6.40 -9.71 5.66
CA SER A 14 5.61 -10.84 5.15
C SER A 14 4.20 -10.44 4.69
N THR A 15 3.69 -9.28 5.12
CA THR A 15 2.38 -8.78 4.69
C THR A 15 2.46 -7.84 3.50
N LEU A 16 3.67 -7.50 3.03
CA LEU A 16 3.86 -6.63 1.88
C LEU A 16 3.49 -7.35 0.59
N ASP A 17 2.88 -6.63 -0.34
CA ASP A 17 2.80 -7.08 -1.72
C ASP A 17 4.22 -7.17 -2.33
N PRO A 18 4.38 -7.88 -3.46
CA PRO A 18 5.69 -8.09 -4.06
C PRO A 18 6.46 -6.81 -4.39
N ASN A 19 5.77 -5.74 -4.82
CA ASN A 19 6.42 -4.48 -5.21
C ASN A 19 6.93 -3.74 -3.98
N LEU A 20 6.13 -3.66 -2.92
CA LEU A 20 6.55 -3.05 -1.65
C LEU A 20 7.65 -3.88 -0.97
N ARG A 21 7.59 -5.22 -1.10
CA ARG A 21 8.65 -6.09 -0.62
C ARG A 21 9.96 -5.80 -1.35
N GLU A 22 9.95 -5.70 -2.67
CA GLU A 22 11.13 -5.36 -3.47
C GLU A 22 11.72 -4.01 -3.06
N ASP A 23 10.91 -2.95 -2.94
CA ASP A 23 11.35 -1.62 -2.51
C ASP A 23 11.99 -1.64 -1.11
N PHE A 24 11.44 -2.43 -0.18
CA PHE A 24 12.08 -2.68 1.12
C PHE A 24 13.44 -3.35 0.97
N GLU A 25 13.53 -4.43 0.18
CA GLU A 25 14.77 -5.19 0.01
C GLU A 25 15.87 -4.34 -0.65
N GLU A 26 15.54 -3.55 -1.67
CA GLU A 26 16.48 -2.62 -2.32
C GLU A 26 16.98 -1.55 -1.34
N ARG A 27 16.07 -0.95 -0.57
CA ARG A 27 16.44 0.10 0.40
C ARG A 27 17.32 -0.46 1.52
N ALA A 28 17.00 -1.65 2.02
CA ALA A 28 17.80 -2.33 3.03
C ALA A 28 19.20 -2.66 2.50
N ALA A 29 19.31 -3.17 1.27
CA ALA A 29 20.60 -3.46 0.64
C ALA A 29 21.47 -2.21 0.45
N ILE A 30 20.88 -1.09 0.01
CA ILE A 30 21.60 0.20 -0.10
C ILE A 30 22.14 0.62 1.28
N MET A 31 21.30 0.56 2.32
CA MET A 31 21.70 0.95 3.67
C MET A 31 22.79 0.03 4.25
N GLU A 32 22.69 -1.28 4.01
CA GLU A 32 23.68 -2.27 4.46
C GLU A 32 25.03 -2.06 3.74
N PHE A 33 25.02 -2.10 2.40
CA PHE A 33 26.26 -2.19 1.64
C PHE A 33 26.86 -0.83 1.28
N GLU A 34 26.04 0.16 0.92
CA GLU A 34 26.55 1.47 0.51
C GLU A 34 26.78 2.39 1.71
N ALA A 35 25.90 2.34 2.71
CA ALA A 35 26.04 3.13 3.94
C ALA A 35 26.76 2.38 5.07
N ASN A 36 27.21 1.14 4.83
CA ASN A 36 27.96 0.29 5.77
C ASN A 36 27.27 0.18 7.14
N MET A 37 25.96 -0.01 7.13
CA MET A 37 25.17 -0.22 8.34
C MET A 37 25.05 -1.71 8.67
N GLU A 38 24.96 -2.03 9.95
CA GLU A 38 24.59 -3.38 10.39
C GLU A 38 23.24 -3.78 9.78
N ARG A 39 23.15 -5.00 9.23
CA ARG A 39 21.97 -5.49 8.49
C ARG A 39 20.67 -5.28 9.25
N ALA A 40 20.63 -5.63 10.54
CA ALA A 40 19.43 -5.46 11.36
C ALA A 40 19.00 -3.98 11.49
N HIS A 41 19.95 -3.04 11.49
CA HIS A 41 19.67 -1.62 11.53
C HIS A 41 19.21 -1.09 10.15
N ALA A 42 19.88 -1.53 9.08
CA ALA A 42 19.51 -1.23 7.70
C ALA A 42 18.07 -1.68 7.40
N GLU A 43 17.71 -2.91 7.76
CA GLU A 43 16.35 -3.44 7.63
C GLU A 43 15.32 -2.61 8.42
N CYS A 44 15.62 -2.21 9.66
CA CYS A 44 14.72 -1.36 10.44
C CYS A 44 14.48 0.00 9.77
N LEU A 45 15.54 0.66 9.30
CA LEU A 45 15.44 1.98 8.66
C LEU A 45 14.74 1.91 7.29
N ALA A 46 15.00 0.85 6.52
CA ALA A 46 14.31 0.60 5.27
C ALA A 46 12.81 0.42 5.48
N LEU A 47 12.41 -0.35 6.50
CA LEU A 47 10.99 -0.50 6.85
C LEU A 47 10.38 0.84 7.30
N ILE A 48 11.06 1.63 8.13
CA ILE A 48 10.55 2.94 8.56
C ILE A 48 10.37 3.88 7.35
N ASP A 49 11.31 3.90 6.41
CA ASP A 49 11.17 4.71 5.20
C ASP A 49 10.00 4.25 4.33
N LEU A 50 9.82 2.93 4.15
CA LEU A 50 8.69 2.36 3.44
C LEU A 50 7.36 2.75 4.10
N LEU A 51 7.24 2.57 5.42
CA LEU A 51 6.01 2.89 6.17
C LEU A 51 5.69 4.39 6.15
N ARG A 52 6.72 5.25 6.10
CA ARG A 52 6.53 6.70 5.94
C ARG A 52 5.95 7.06 4.58
N ARG A 53 6.30 6.31 3.53
CA ARG A 53 5.78 6.51 2.16
C ARG A 53 4.45 5.79 1.91
N HIS A 54 4.22 4.69 2.61
CA HIS A 54 3.07 3.78 2.44
C HIS A 54 2.44 3.44 3.79
N PRO A 55 1.86 4.41 4.52
CA PRO A 55 1.28 4.17 5.85
C PRO A 55 0.08 3.20 5.82
N SER A 56 -0.55 3.03 4.66
CA SER A 56 -1.67 2.10 4.45
C SER A 56 -1.31 0.64 4.75
N VAL A 57 -0.04 0.27 4.63
CA VAL A 57 0.48 -1.08 4.93
C VAL A 57 0.08 -1.54 6.34
N LEU A 58 0.07 -0.62 7.32
CA LEU A 58 -0.22 -0.97 8.72
C LEU A 58 -1.70 -1.12 9.03
N ILE A 59 -2.58 -0.57 8.20
CA ILE A 59 -4.03 -0.52 8.46
C ILE A 59 -4.81 -1.54 7.63
N GLY A 60 -4.13 -2.27 6.73
CA GLY A 60 -4.73 -3.37 5.97
C GLY A 60 -5.85 -2.92 5.03
N VAL A 61 -5.80 -1.68 4.54
CA VAL A 61 -6.73 -1.17 3.54
C VAL A 61 -6.00 -0.48 2.40
N THR A 62 -6.42 -0.78 1.18
CA THR A 62 -5.94 -0.16 -0.06
C THR A 62 -6.99 0.82 -0.55
N PHE A 63 -6.55 2.02 -0.93
CA PHE A 63 -7.42 3.04 -1.49
C PHE A 63 -7.23 3.10 -3.00
N LEU A 64 -8.30 2.83 -3.73
CA LEU A 64 -8.33 2.65 -5.18
C LEU A 64 -9.06 3.81 -5.83
N LYS A 65 -8.51 4.30 -6.94
CA LYS A 65 -9.24 5.10 -7.93
C LYS A 65 -9.65 4.18 -9.07
N ILE A 66 -10.92 4.22 -9.42
CA ILE A 66 -11.48 3.42 -10.51
C ILE A 66 -12.29 4.29 -11.45
N GLU A 67 -12.43 3.85 -12.69
CA GLU A 67 -13.43 4.38 -13.62
C GLU A 67 -14.53 3.34 -13.83
N VAL A 68 -15.78 3.77 -13.67
CA VAL A 68 -16.94 2.91 -13.96
C VAL A 68 -17.92 3.72 -14.79
N ASN A 69 -18.25 3.25 -16.00
CA ASN A 69 -19.16 3.93 -16.93
C ASN A 69 -18.78 5.41 -17.18
N GLY A 70 -17.48 5.69 -17.29
CA GLY A 70 -16.94 7.04 -17.50
C GLY A 70 -17.03 7.97 -16.29
N THR A 71 -17.30 7.43 -15.10
CA THR A 71 -17.30 8.16 -13.83
C THR A 71 -16.18 7.68 -12.93
N THR A 72 -15.33 8.62 -12.50
CA THR A 72 -14.31 8.37 -11.49
C THR A 72 -14.96 8.08 -10.14
N GLN A 73 -14.59 6.96 -9.52
CA GLN A 73 -14.97 6.62 -8.16
C GLN A 73 -13.73 6.29 -7.33
N HIS A 74 -13.84 6.45 -6.01
CA HIS A 74 -12.82 6.04 -5.06
C HIS A 74 -13.37 4.94 -4.16
N GLN A 75 -12.61 3.87 -3.95
CA GLN A 75 -12.98 2.73 -3.13
C GLN A 75 -11.90 2.46 -2.07
N LEU A 76 -12.32 1.95 -0.91
CA LEU A 76 -11.40 1.27 0.01
C LEU A 76 -11.66 -0.23 -0.03
N ALA A 77 -10.59 -1.00 -0.06
CA ALA A 77 -10.62 -2.45 -0.05
C ALA A 77 -9.72 -2.98 1.07
N SER A 78 -10.25 -3.87 1.91
CA SER A 78 -9.43 -4.71 2.80
C SER A 78 -9.02 -6.03 2.13
N ASP A 79 -9.68 -6.37 1.02
CA ASP A 79 -9.41 -7.53 0.17
C ASP A 79 -9.30 -7.01 -1.26
N LEU A 80 -8.07 -6.91 -1.75
CA LEU A 80 -7.78 -6.33 -3.05
C LEU A 80 -8.19 -7.25 -4.20
N ASP A 81 -8.09 -8.57 -4.01
CA ASP A 81 -8.52 -9.55 -5.01
C ASP A 81 -10.03 -9.49 -5.21
N LEU A 82 -10.79 -9.42 -4.12
CA LEU A 82 -12.23 -9.21 -4.18
C LEU A 82 -12.56 -7.86 -4.85
N ALA A 83 -11.84 -6.79 -4.51
CA ALA A 83 -12.07 -5.48 -5.12
C ALA A 83 -11.85 -5.52 -6.65
N HIS A 84 -10.75 -6.11 -7.13
CA HIS A 84 -10.50 -6.28 -8.55
C HIS A 84 -11.60 -7.08 -9.26
N GLN A 85 -12.07 -8.18 -8.65
CA GLN A 85 -13.18 -8.97 -9.19
C GLN A 85 -14.46 -8.13 -9.32
N LEU A 86 -14.77 -7.32 -8.30
CA LEU A 86 -15.96 -6.47 -8.30
C LEU A 86 -15.87 -5.33 -9.32
N ILE A 87 -14.69 -4.72 -9.46
CA ILE A 87 -14.41 -3.71 -10.50
C ILE A 87 -14.65 -4.32 -11.88
N ALA A 88 -14.04 -5.47 -12.19
CA ALA A 88 -14.21 -6.15 -13.47
C ALA A 88 -15.68 -6.54 -13.75
N ASN A 89 -16.39 -7.06 -12.75
CA ASN A 89 -17.80 -7.44 -12.88
C ASN A 89 -18.72 -6.23 -13.15
N SER A 90 -18.35 -5.05 -12.65
CA SER A 90 -19.09 -3.80 -12.88
C SER A 90 -18.77 -3.12 -14.22
N GLY A 91 -17.88 -3.70 -15.03
CA GLY A 91 -17.36 -3.07 -16.24
C GLY A 91 -16.45 -1.88 -15.95
N GLY A 92 -15.88 -1.83 -14.73
CA GLY A 92 -14.95 -0.81 -14.30
C GLY A 92 -13.50 -1.17 -14.58
N GLU A 93 -12.63 -0.18 -14.43
CA GLU A 93 -11.18 -0.33 -14.53
C GLU A 93 -10.50 0.33 -13.32
N GLU A 94 -9.48 -0.32 -12.77
CA GLU A 94 -8.59 0.33 -11.82
C GLU A 94 -7.69 1.33 -12.55
N VAL A 95 -7.69 2.57 -12.08
CA VAL A 95 -6.81 3.63 -12.59
C VAL A 95 -5.52 3.68 -11.79
N ALA A 96 -5.61 3.61 -10.46
CA ALA A 96 -4.46 3.73 -9.57
C ALA A 96 -4.80 3.35 -8.12
N ILE A 97 -3.78 2.89 -7.39
CA ILE A 97 -3.74 2.90 -5.92
C ILE A 97 -3.25 4.27 -5.45
N LEU A 98 -3.95 4.89 -4.51
CA LEU A 98 -3.71 6.26 -4.06
C LEU A 98 -3.41 6.34 -2.56
N ASP A 99 -2.66 7.37 -2.16
CA ASP A 99 -2.51 7.73 -0.75
C ASP A 99 -3.79 8.40 -0.22
N LEU A 100 -4.39 7.81 0.80
CA LEU A 100 -5.66 8.27 1.36
C LEU A 100 -5.57 9.68 1.93
N ALA A 101 -4.49 10.01 2.64
CA ALA A 101 -4.35 11.33 3.27
C ALA A 101 -4.26 12.44 2.21
N ASN A 102 -3.48 12.22 1.16
CA ASN A 102 -3.37 13.13 0.03
C ASN A 102 -4.73 13.32 -0.66
N VAL A 103 -5.47 12.24 -0.94
CA VAL A 103 -6.78 12.37 -1.57
C VAL A 103 -7.77 13.12 -0.68
N LEU A 104 -7.81 12.84 0.61
CA LEU A 104 -8.68 13.56 1.54
C LEU A 104 -8.39 15.06 1.54
N ASN A 105 -7.11 15.43 1.63
CA ASN A 105 -6.68 16.81 1.68
C ASN A 105 -6.92 17.56 0.36
N LEU A 106 -6.63 16.92 -0.78
CA LEU A 106 -6.72 17.55 -2.10
C LEU A 106 -8.14 17.57 -2.67
N HIS A 107 -8.96 16.55 -2.39
CA HIS A 107 -10.24 16.36 -3.06
C HIS A 107 -11.46 16.39 -2.13
N TYR A 108 -11.29 16.25 -0.81
CA TYR A 108 -12.39 16.13 0.15
C TYR A 108 -12.33 17.12 1.31
N SER A 109 -11.53 18.19 1.22
CA SER A 109 -11.37 19.18 2.31
C SER A 109 -11.03 18.55 3.67
N GLY A 110 -10.30 17.43 3.65
CA GLY A 110 -9.87 16.69 4.83
C GLY A 110 -10.90 15.74 5.45
N VAL A 111 -12.13 15.67 4.95
CA VAL A 111 -13.20 14.83 5.55
C VAL A 111 -14.01 14.11 4.46
N ALA A 112 -14.14 12.79 4.58
CA ALA A 112 -14.99 11.98 3.72
C ALA A 112 -15.88 11.02 4.54
N MET A 113 -16.92 10.51 3.90
CA MET A 113 -17.84 9.52 4.47
C MET A 113 -17.83 8.27 3.60
N PHE A 114 -17.71 7.10 4.22
CA PHE A 114 -17.86 5.82 3.51
C PHE A 114 -19.31 5.51 3.20
N ARG A 115 -19.53 4.88 2.05
CA ARG A 115 -20.82 4.32 1.65
C ARG A 115 -20.59 2.86 1.24
N PRO A 116 -21.49 1.93 1.60
CA PRO A 116 -21.40 0.55 1.14
C PRO A 116 -21.38 0.48 -0.38
N LEU A 117 -20.61 -0.47 -0.92
CA LEU A 117 -20.62 -0.76 -2.34
C LEU A 117 -21.93 -1.48 -2.69
N ASN A 118 -22.83 -0.79 -3.37
CA ASN A 118 -24.08 -1.38 -3.84
C ASN A 118 -23.84 -2.05 -5.20
N LEU A 119 -23.55 -3.35 -5.18
CA LEU A 119 -23.52 -4.20 -6.37
C LEU A 119 -24.97 -4.60 -6.65
N ARG A 120 -25.60 -3.99 -7.66
CA ARG A 120 -26.89 -4.45 -8.18
C ARG A 120 -26.69 -5.36 -9.38
#